data_AF-A0A403N5K6-F1
#
_entry.id   AF-A0A403N5K6-F1
#
_cell.length_a   1.000
_cell.length_b   1.000
_cell.length_c   1.000
_cell.angle_alpha   90.00
_cell.angle_beta   90.00
_cell.angle_gamma   90.00
#
_symmetry.space_group_name_H-M   'P 1'
#
loop_
_entity.id
_entity.type
_entity.pdbx_description
1 polymer ?
#
loop_
_entity_poly.entity_id
_entity_poly.type
_entity_poly.pdbx_seq_one_letter_code
_entity_poly.pdbx_strand_id
1 'polypeptide(L)'
;AMKAWKGRHAFISFAHSGQINLAAEYCQSFALDNGAFTAWKAAGKNKIDWSDYYEFVARWKNHPGFDFAIIPDVIDGGEDENEALLDEWPHGEFFGVPVWHMNESDERFIRLCNEYPRVAIGSCGDYDVKRPNLAVARMKDLIRHIIDVHGMPVTKLHGLRMLNPLIFTKLPLASADSTNVA
;
A
#
# COMPACT_ATOMS: atom_id res chain seq x y z
N ALA A 1 -6.81 -16.35 19.58
CA ALA A 1 -6.06 -15.19 19.07
C ALA A 1 -4.73 -15.60 18.44
N MET A 2 -3.73 -16.12 19.19
CA MET A 2 -2.36 -16.37 18.67
C MET A 2 -2.26 -17.23 17.39
N LYS A 3 -3.15 -18.22 17.20
CA LYS A 3 -3.19 -19.05 15.98
C LYS A 3 -3.46 -18.24 14.70
N ALA A 4 -4.11 -17.08 14.81
CA ALA A 4 -4.39 -16.20 13.68
C ALA A 4 -3.19 -15.35 13.24
N TRP A 5 -2.14 -15.25 14.06
CA TRP A 5 -0.97 -14.39 13.81
C TRP A 5 0.25 -15.19 13.33
N LYS A 6 0.38 -16.42 13.84
CA LYS A 6 1.57 -17.24 13.62
C LYS A 6 1.90 -17.47 12.14
N GLY A 7 3.09 -17.04 11.73
CA GLY A 7 3.63 -17.27 10.39
C GLY A 7 2.92 -16.50 9.27
N ARG A 8 2.14 -15.47 9.59
CA ARG A 8 1.48 -14.61 8.61
C ARG A 8 2.30 -13.36 8.30
N HIS A 9 1.88 -12.63 7.28
CA HIS A 9 2.28 -11.25 7.05
C HIS A 9 1.15 -10.33 7.53
N ALA A 10 1.38 -9.57 8.59
CA ALA A 10 0.37 -8.63 9.10
C ALA A 10 0.42 -7.30 8.34
N PHE A 11 -0.68 -6.55 8.35
CA PHE A 11 -0.74 -5.19 7.83
C PHE A 11 -1.43 -4.32 8.88
N ILE A 12 -0.65 -3.49 9.57
CA ILE A 12 -1.08 -2.79 10.78
C ILE A 12 -1.36 -1.33 10.45
N SER A 13 -2.63 -0.92 10.62
CA SER A 13 -3.02 0.47 10.44
C SER A 13 -2.54 1.34 11.60
N PHE A 14 -1.94 2.49 11.30
CA PHE A 14 -1.54 3.48 12.28
C PHE A 14 -2.73 3.95 13.15
N ALA A 15 -3.89 4.14 12.53
CA ALA A 15 -5.15 4.49 13.20
C ALA A 15 -5.61 3.45 14.23
N HIS A 16 -5.17 2.20 14.07
CA HIS A 16 -5.50 1.07 14.95
C HIS A 16 -4.25 0.26 15.33
N SER A 17 -3.17 0.95 15.72
CA SER A 17 -1.84 0.37 15.94
C SER A 17 -1.71 -0.56 17.17
N GLY A 18 -2.78 -0.77 17.94
CA GLY A 18 -2.76 -1.49 19.22
C GLY A 18 -2.28 -2.95 19.15
N GLN A 19 -2.27 -3.56 17.96
CA GLN A 19 -1.82 -4.94 17.75
C GLN A 19 -0.38 -5.07 17.24
N ILE A 20 0.36 -3.97 17.07
CA ILE A 20 1.70 -4.02 16.48
C ILE A 20 2.69 -4.90 17.25
N ASN A 21 2.65 -4.88 18.58
CA ASN A 21 3.53 -5.74 19.40
C ASN A 21 3.24 -7.22 19.15
N LEU A 22 1.95 -7.58 19.01
CA LEU A 22 1.53 -8.94 18.70
C LEU A 22 1.98 -9.35 17.29
N ALA A 23 1.87 -8.45 16.32
CA ALA A 23 2.36 -8.67 14.96
C ALA A 23 3.88 -8.90 14.95
N ALA A 24 4.63 -8.01 15.63
CA ALA A 24 6.07 -8.06 15.70
C ALA A 24 6.61 -9.34 16.38
N GLU A 25 5.87 -9.88 17.36
CA GLU A 25 6.27 -11.09 18.09
C GLU A 25 5.91 -12.39 17.35
N TYR A 26 4.73 -12.45 16.69
CA TYR A 26 4.19 -13.73 16.20
C TYR A 26 4.10 -13.86 14.68
N CYS A 27 4.08 -12.77 13.93
CA CYS A 27 4.06 -12.83 12.47
C CYS A 27 5.45 -13.11 11.89
N GLN A 28 5.48 -13.67 10.69
CA GLN A 28 6.71 -13.79 9.92
C GLN A 28 7.22 -12.40 9.53
N SER A 29 6.30 -11.52 9.15
CA SER A 29 6.57 -10.12 8.89
C SER A 29 5.33 -9.25 9.11
N PHE A 30 5.50 -7.94 9.13
CA PHE A 30 4.41 -6.98 9.13
C PHE A 30 4.76 -5.76 8.29
N ALA A 31 3.74 -5.14 7.71
CA ALA A 31 3.84 -3.83 7.08
C ALA A 31 2.90 -2.84 7.77
N LEU A 32 3.14 -1.56 7.55
CA LEU A 32 2.38 -0.46 8.17
C LEU A 32 1.51 0.24 7.14
N ASP A 33 0.24 0.41 7.49
CA ASP A 33 -0.72 1.23 6.78
C ASP A 33 -0.80 2.62 7.45
N ASN A 34 -0.82 3.68 6.64
CA ASN A 34 -0.88 5.06 7.11
C ASN A 34 -2.24 5.40 7.76
N GLY A 35 -3.31 4.64 7.45
CA GLY A 35 -4.66 4.90 7.96
C GLY A 35 -5.35 6.12 7.35
N ALA A 36 -4.91 6.59 6.17
CA ALA A 36 -5.42 7.78 5.48
C ALA A 36 -6.94 7.76 5.34
N PHE A 37 -7.53 6.61 5.02
CA PHE A 37 -8.98 6.46 4.90
C PHE A 37 -9.73 6.73 6.21
N THR A 38 -9.18 6.28 7.34
CA THR A 38 -9.78 6.52 8.65
C THR A 38 -9.60 7.98 9.06
N ALA A 39 -8.41 8.54 8.83
CA ALA A 39 -8.11 9.94 9.11
C ALA A 39 -8.99 10.89 8.29
N TRP A 40 -9.13 10.66 6.97
CA TRP A 40 -10.01 11.43 6.08
C TRP A 40 -11.47 11.39 6.51
N LYS A 41 -11.98 10.22 6.92
CA LYS A 41 -13.35 10.12 7.45
C LYS A 41 -13.58 10.96 8.72
N ALA A 42 -12.56 11.06 9.57
CA ALA A 42 -12.64 11.82 10.82
C ALA A 42 -12.42 13.32 10.62
N ALA A 43 -11.46 13.69 9.77
CA ALA A 43 -11.00 15.07 9.57
C ALA A 43 -11.75 15.82 8.44
N GLY A 44 -12.40 15.11 7.52
CA GLY A 44 -12.97 15.69 6.30
C GLY A 44 -11.88 16.17 5.34
N LYS A 45 -12.05 17.36 4.76
CA LYS A 45 -11.10 17.97 3.79
C LYS A 45 -9.92 18.72 4.44
N ASN A 46 -9.73 18.58 5.75
CA ASN A 46 -8.63 19.27 6.44
C ASN A 46 -7.30 18.57 6.16
N LYS A 47 -6.23 19.35 6.00
CA LYS A 47 -4.87 18.80 5.87
C LYS A 47 -4.54 17.96 7.10
N ILE A 48 -4.10 16.73 6.86
CA ILE A 48 -3.64 15.80 7.91
C ILE A 48 -2.15 16.06 8.15
N ASP A 49 -1.75 16.14 9.42
CA ASP A 49 -0.34 16.13 9.82
C ASP A 49 0.12 14.67 9.96
N TRP A 50 1.16 14.29 9.23
CA TRP A 50 1.70 12.93 9.17
C TRP A 50 2.90 12.70 10.09
N SER A 51 3.33 13.72 10.84
CA SER A 51 4.52 13.65 11.70
C SER A 51 4.49 12.47 12.67
N ASP A 52 3.35 12.25 13.34
CA ASP A 52 3.19 11.12 14.27
C ASP A 52 3.29 9.76 13.57
N TYR A 53 2.84 9.67 12.32
CA TYR A 53 2.96 8.44 11.52
C TYR A 53 4.42 8.20 11.12
N TYR A 54 5.15 9.24 10.69
CA TYR A 54 6.58 9.10 10.38
C TYR A 54 7.39 8.69 11.62
N GLU A 55 7.11 9.26 12.80
CA GLU A 55 7.75 8.81 14.04
C GLU A 55 7.39 7.36 14.39
N PHE A 56 6.15 6.95 14.12
CA PHE A 56 5.75 5.54 14.27
C PHE A 56 6.55 4.62 13.34
N VAL A 57 6.68 4.96 12.06
CA VAL A 57 7.49 4.18 11.11
C VAL A 57 8.96 4.18 11.54
N ALA A 58 9.50 5.32 11.98
CA ALA A 58 10.89 5.42 12.46
C ALA A 58 11.21 4.45 13.60
N ARG A 59 10.25 4.22 14.52
CA ARG A 59 10.40 3.26 15.63
C ARG A 59 10.45 1.81 15.17
N TRP A 60 9.75 1.47 14.09
CA TRP A 60 9.53 0.07 13.68
C TRP A 60 10.31 -0.36 12.44
N LYS A 61 10.75 0.56 11.58
CA LYS A 61 11.34 0.24 10.27
C LYS A 61 12.60 -0.66 10.33
N ASN A 62 13.32 -0.63 11.44
CA ASN A 62 14.51 -1.46 11.66
C ASN A 62 14.21 -2.76 12.42
N HIS A 63 12.96 -3.00 12.81
CA HIS A 63 12.56 -4.26 13.44
C HIS A 63 12.74 -5.41 12.42
N PRO A 64 13.28 -6.58 12.80
CA PRO A 64 13.58 -7.65 11.85
C PRO A 64 12.35 -8.21 11.12
N GLY A 65 11.16 -8.08 11.70
CA GLY A 65 9.89 -8.45 11.08
C GLY A 65 9.24 -7.35 10.23
N PHE A 66 9.77 -6.13 10.19
CA PHE A 66 9.21 -5.06 9.36
C PHE A 66 9.50 -5.33 7.88
N ASP A 67 8.49 -5.18 7.01
CA ASP A 67 8.64 -5.29 5.54
C ASP A 67 8.58 -3.92 4.86
N PHE A 68 7.49 -3.17 5.02
CA PHE A 68 7.34 -1.85 4.42
C PHE A 68 6.30 -0.98 5.14
N ALA A 69 6.26 0.31 4.79
CA ALA A 69 5.24 1.26 5.22
C ALA A 69 4.65 1.98 4.02
N ILE A 70 3.32 2.14 3.99
CA ILE A 70 2.64 2.94 2.97
C ILE A 70 2.99 4.42 3.19
N ILE A 71 3.47 5.11 2.16
CA ILE A 71 3.65 6.56 2.19
C ILE A 71 2.26 7.20 2.17
N PRO A 72 2.01 8.25 2.96
CA PRO A 72 0.76 9.00 2.91
C PRO A 72 0.31 9.40 1.50
N ASP A 73 -1.01 9.41 1.31
CA ASP A 73 -1.70 9.83 0.10
C ASP A 73 -2.92 10.69 0.46
N VAL A 74 -3.36 11.53 -0.47
CA VAL A 74 -4.54 12.39 -0.31
C VAL A 74 -5.75 11.75 -0.98
N ILE A 75 -6.73 11.35 -0.17
CA ILE A 75 -7.99 10.79 -0.66
C ILE A 75 -8.81 11.89 -1.34
N ASP A 76 -9.29 11.60 -2.55
CA ASP A 76 -9.91 12.56 -3.48
C ASP A 76 -8.98 13.73 -3.88
N GLY A 77 -7.67 13.62 -3.62
CA GLY A 77 -6.65 14.57 -4.04
C GLY A 77 -6.09 14.27 -5.44
N GLY A 78 -5.20 15.14 -5.90
CA GLY A 78 -4.51 15.02 -7.18
C GLY A 78 -3.10 14.41 -7.09
N GLU A 79 -2.51 14.11 -8.25
CA GLU A 79 -1.14 13.59 -8.33
C GLU A 79 -0.13 14.53 -7.66
N ASP A 80 -0.22 15.85 -7.89
CA ASP A 80 0.69 16.84 -7.30
C ASP A 80 0.73 16.81 -5.76
N GLU A 81 -0.42 16.54 -5.12
CA GLU A 81 -0.51 16.42 -3.66
C GLU A 81 0.18 15.13 -3.18
N ASN A 82 0.01 14.03 -3.92
CA ASN A 82 0.69 12.77 -3.63
C ASN A 82 2.20 12.88 -3.87
N GLU A 83 2.65 13.60 -4.90
CA GLU A 83 4.08 13.87 -5.13
C GLU A 83 4.70 14.65 -3.97
N ALA A 84 4.02 15.67 -3.45
CA ALA A 84 4.50 16.42 -2.30
C ALA A 84 4.69 15.51 -1.06
N LEU A 85 3.84 14.49 -0.87
CA LEU A 85 3.98 13.52 0.22
C LEU A 85 5.10 12.51 -0.03
N LEU A 86 5.45 12.21 -1.29
CA LEU A 86 6.65 11.45 -1.61
C LEU A 86 7.92 12.25 -1.26
N ASP A 87 7.95 13.54 -1.59
CA ASP A 87 9.07 14.43 -1.25
C ASP A 87 9.23 14.64 0.26
N GLU A 88 8.11 14.66 1.00
CA GLU A 88 8.07 14.79 2.46
C GLU A 88 8.57 13.52 3.19
N TRP A 89 8.49 12.35 2.54
CA TRP A 89 8.75 11.05 3.17
C TRP A 89 10.19 10.92 3.71
N PRO A 90 10.40 10.82 5.03
CA PRO A 90 11.73 10.93 5.63
C PRO A 90 12.48 9.59 5.74
N HIS A 91 11.95 8.51 5.15
CA HIS A 91 12.53 7.17 5.32
C HIS A 91 13.12 6.59 4.04
N GLY A 92 12.97 7.28 2.91
CA GLY A 92 13.48 6.83 1.62
C GLY A 92 12.71 5.66 1.01
N GLU A 93 13.07 5.35 -0.23
CA GLU A 93 12.36 4.43 -1.13
C GLU A 93 12.40 2.96 -0.68
N PHE A 94 13.42 2.57 0.09
CA PHE A 94 13.54 1.19 0.56
C PHE A 94 12.44 0.80 1.57
N PHE A 95 12.06 1.74 2.45
CA PHE A 95 11.05 1.50 3.49
C PHE A 95 9.66 1.97 3.10
N GLY A 96 9.57 3.03 2.27
CA GLY A 96 8.33 3.64 1.84
C GLY A 96 7.75 2.99 0.58
N VAL A 97 6.44 2.82 0.56
CA VAL A 97 5.69 2.32 -0.59
C VAL A 97 4.71 3.39 -1.05
N PRO A 98 4.93 4.01 -2.22
CA PRO A 98 3.98 4.97 -2.78
C PRO A 98 2.68 4.26 -3.18
N VAL A 99 1.57 4.98 -3.06
CA VAL A 99 0.27 4.53 -3.58
C VAL A 99 0.04 5.15 -4.94
N TRP A 100 -0.24 4.31 -5.93
CA TRP A 100 -0.82 4.72 -7.21
C TRP A 100 -2.30 4.35 -7.24
N HIS A 101 -3.15 5.32 -7.59
CA HIS A 101 -4.58 5.12 -7.71
C HIS A 101 -4.98 4.88 -9.16
N MET A 102 -5.94 3.98 -9.38
CA MET A 102 -6.32 3.54 -10.73
C MET A 102 -6.87 4.63 -11.68
N ASN A 103 -7.19 5.81 -11.15
CA ASN A 103 -7.62 7.00 -11.90
C ASN A 103 -6.48 8.01 -12.15
N GLU A 104 -5.29 7.80 -11.60
CA GLU A 104 -4.08 8.56 -11.90
C GLU A 104 -3.48 8.12 -13.25
N SER A 105 -2.52 8.90 -13.73
CA SER A 105 -1.82 8.72 -14.99
C SER A 105 -1.02 7.41 -15.05
N ASP A 106 -0.94 6.87 -16.26
CA ASP A 106 -0.19 5.64 -16.56
C ASP A 106 1.32 5.91 -16.39
N GLU A 107 1.75 7.10 -16.78
CA GLU A 107 3.12 7.59 -16.68
C GLU A 107 3.59 7.61 -15.22
N ARG A 108 2.74 8.07 -14.29
CA ARG A 108 3.05 8.04 -12.86
C ARG A 108 3.25 6.62 -12.36
N PHE A 109 2.36 5.69 -12.70
CA PHE A 109 2.49 4.28 -12.32
C PHE A 109 3.82 3.68 -12.81
N ILE A 110 4.12 3.88 -14.10
CA ILE A 110 5.33 3.35 -14.72
C ILE A 110 6.58 3.94 -14.06
N ARG A 111 6.62 5.25 -13.81
CA ARG A 111 7.74 5.90 -13.12
C ARG A 111 7.94 5.34 -11.72
N LEU A 112 6.89 5.29 -10.89
CA LEU A 112 6.96 4.75 -9.53
C LEU A 112 7.47 3.31 -9.52
N CYS A 113 7.05 2.49 -10.49
CA CYS A 113 7.52 1.11 -10.60
C CYS A 113 9.01 0.98 -10.98
N ASN A 114 9.62 2.01 -11.55
CA ASN A 114 11.06 2.02 -11.88
C ASN A 114 11.91 2.67 -10.77
N GLU A 115 11.30 3.50 -9.92
CA GLU A 115 11.99 4.20 -8.83
C GLU A 115 11.90 3.45 -7.49
N TYR A 116 10.77 2.78 -7.21
CA TYR A 116 10.53 2.15 -5.92
C TYR A 116 10.63 0.61 -5.98
N PRO A 117 11.22 -0.05 -4.96
CA PRO A 117 11.24 -1.51 -4.86
C PRO A 117 9.85 -2.15 -4.76
N ARG A 118 8.86 -1.36 -4.31
CA ARG A 118 7.47 -1.78 -4.16
C ARG A 118 6.52 -0.61 -4.36
N VAL A 119 5.42 -0.83 -5.07
CA VAL A 119 4.34 0.14 -5.29
C VAL A 119 3.01 -0.46 -4.81
N ALA A 120 2.22 0.33 -4.08
CA ALA A 120 0.88 -0.04 -3.67
C ALA A 120 -0.16 0.43 -4.70
N ILE A 121 -1.17 -0.39 -4.92
CA ILE A 121 -2.24 -0.14 -5.89
C ILE A 121 -3.51 0.19 -5.12
N GLY A 122 -3.94 1.44 -5.17
CA GLY A 122 -5.19 1.95 -4.64
C GLY A 122 -6.32 1.82 -5.67
N SER A 123 -7.39 1.11 -5.32
CA SER A 123 -8.59 1.08 -6.15
C SER A 123 -9.47 2.30 -5.90
N CYS A 124 -10.01 2.92 -6.94
CA CYS A 124 -10.85 4.11 -6.84
C CYS A 124 -11.83 4.20 -8.02
N GLY A 125 -12.88 5.03 -7.86
CA GLY A 125 -13.84 5.35 -8.93
C GLY A 125 -14.43 4.12 -9.63
N ASP A 126 -14.35 4.09 -10.96
CA ASP A 126 -14.86 2.98 -11.77
C ASP A 126 -14.07 1.68 -11.57
N TYR A 127 -12.83 1.76 -11.12
CA TYR A 127 -11.94 0.62 -10.88
C TYR A 127 -11.97 0.13 -9.42
N ASP A 128 -12.99 0.49 -8.64
CA ASP A 128 -13.15 -0.03 -7.28
C ASP A 128 -13.17 -1.59 -7.29
N VAL A 129 -12.49 -2.21 -6.32
CA VAL A 129 -12.36 -3.67 -6.20
C VAL A 129 -13.70 -4.43 -6.09
N LYS A 130 -14.80 -3.75 -5.80
CA LYS A 130 -16.17 -4.30 -5.91
C LYS A 130 -16.56 -4.66 -7.35
N ARG A 131 -15.87 -4.10 -8.35
CA ARG A 131 -15.99 -4.41 -9.78
C ARG A 131 -14.70 -5.10 -10.29
N PRO A 132 -14.42 -6.34 -9.84
CA PRO A 132 -13.11 -6.97 -10.00
C PRO A 132 -12.64 -7.10 -11.45
N ASN A 133 -13.56 -7.33 -12.39
CA ASN A 133 -13.20 -7.50 -13.80
C ASN A 133 -12.57 -6.24 -14.40
N LEU A 134 -13.10 -5.05 -14.07
CA LEU A 134 -12.61 -3.79 -14.62
C LEU A 134 -11.26 -3.41 -14.00
N ALA A 135 -11.11 -3.58 -12.69
CA ALA A 135 -9.85 -3.39 -11.98
C ALA A 135 -8.73 -4.31 -12.51
N VAL A 136 -9.03 -5.60 -12.72
CA VAL A 136 -8.07 -6.57 -13.26
C VAL A 136 -7.68 -6.23 -14.70
N ALA A 137 -8.64 -5.84 -15.54
CA ALA A 137 -8.36 -5.45 -16.93
C ALA A 137 -7.41 -4.25 -16.98
N ARG A 138 -7.68 -3.20 -16.18
CA ARG A 138 -6.83 -2.01 -16.06
C ARG A 138 -5.41 -2.36 -15.62
N MET A 139 -5.27 -3.20 -14.59
CA MET A 139 -3.94 -3.60 -14.11
C MET A 139 -3.17 -4.42 -15.13
N LYS A 140 -3.82 -5.33 -15.86
CA LYS A 140 -3.13 -6.11 -16.92
C LYS A 140 -2.63 -5.22 -18.04
N ASP A 141 -3.40 -4.22 -18.42
CA ASP A 141 -3.01 -3.25 -19.44
C ASP A 141 -1.80 -2.43 -19.01
N LEU A 142 -1.70 -2.03 -17.75
CA LEU A 142 -0.55 -1.29 -17.22
C LEU A 142 0.67 -2.15 -16.93
N ILE A 143 0.49 -3.33 -16.33
CA ILE A 143 1.61 -4.20 -15.91
C ILE A 143 2.48 -4.59 -17.09
N ARG A 144 1.92 -4.73 -18.31
CA ARG A 144 2.69 -5.06 -19.52
C ARG A 144 3.77 -4.01 -19.86
N HIS A 145 3.69 -2.81 -19.30
CA HIS A 145 4.67 -1.75 -19.49
C HIS A 145 5.82 -1.77 -18.46
N ILE A 146 5.72 -2.61 -17.42
CA ILE A 146 6.69 -2.69 -16.32
C ILE A 146 7.18 -4.12 -16.09
N ILE A 147 7.23 -4.95 -17.13
CA ILE A 147 7.78 -6.31 -17.06
C ILE A 147 9.24 -6.38 -17.53
N ASP A 148 9.99 -7.32 -16.94
CA ASP A 148 11.33 -7.70 -17.38
C ASP A 148 11.29 -8.64 -18.60
N VAL A 149 12.48 -9.08 -19.03
CA VAL A 149 12.66 -10.02 -20.15
C VAL A 149 12.05 -11.41 -19.90
N HIS A 150 11.70 -11.73 -18.66
CA HIS A 150 11.05 -12.97 -18.24
C HIS A 150 9.54 -12.83 -18.07
N GLY A 151 8.98 -11.64 -18.31
CA GLY A 151 7.56 -11.36 -18.16
C GLY A 151 7.11 -11.10 -16.73
N MET A 152 8.04 -10.83 -15.80
CA MET A 152 7.74 -10.53 -14.40
C MET A 152 7.79 -9.02 -14.15
N PRO A 153 6.92 -8.45 -13.27
CA PRO A 153 7.03 -7.05 -12.88
C PRO A 153 8.42 -6.68 -12.35
N VAL A 154 8.96 -5.54 -12.78
CA VAL A 154 10.27 -5.03 -12.33
C VAL A 154 10.27 -4.54 -10.88
N THR A 155 9.07 -4.33 -10.31
CA THR A 155 8.85 -3.94 -8.91
C THR A 155 7.85 -4.88 -8.22
N LYS A 156 7.84 -4.89 -6.89
CA LYS A 156 6.81 -5.62 -6.13
C LYS A 156 5.51 -4.81 -6.12
N LEU A 157 4.39 -5.49 -6.34
CA LEU A 157 3.07 -4.85 -6.31
C LEU A 157 2.31 -5.28 -5.05
N HIS A 158 1.85 -4.31 -4.27
CA HIS A 158 0.95 -4.53 -3.15
C HIS A 158 -0.47 -4.08 -3.51
N GLY A 159 -1.46 -4.96 -3.39
CA GLY A 159 -2.85 -4.60 -3.71
C GLY A 159 -3.64 -4.14 -2.49
N LEU A 160 -3.97 -2.85 -2.40
CA LEU A 160 -4.77 -2.32 -1.30
C LEU A 160 -6.22 -2.80 -1.41
N ARG A 161 -6.72 -3.51 -0.39
CA ARG A 161 -8.05 -4.16 -0.34
C ARG A 161 -8.25 -5.23 -1.43
N MET A 162 -7.18 -5.82 -1.94
CA MET A 162 -7.24 -6.73 -3.11
C MET A 162 -7.28 -8.23 -2.77
N LEU A 163 -7.53 -8.63 -1.52
CA LEU A 163 -7.70 -10.05 -1.14
C LEU A 163 -8.99 -10.73 -1.65
N ASN A 164 -9.69 -10.14 -2.61
CA ASN A 164 -10.75 -10.82 -3.37
C ASN A 164 -10.12 -11.84 -4.35
N PRO A 165 -10.47 -13.15 -4.30
CA PRO A 165 -9.93 -14.16 -5.23
C PRO A 165 -10.11 -13.84 -6.71
N LEU A 166 -11.15 -13.08 -7.08
CA LEU A 166 -11.34 -12.63 -8.45
C LEU A 166 -10.28 -11.62 -8.93
N ILE A 167 -9.48 -11.07 -8.00
CA ILE A 167 -8.40 -10.10 -8.24
C ILE A 167 -7.03 -10.75 -8.00
N PHE A 168 -6.71 -11.15 -6.78
CA PHE A 168 -5.32 -11.54 -6.45
C PHE A 168 -4.87 -12.82 -7.15
N THR A 169 -5.77 -13.71 -7.58
CA THR A 169 -5.38 -14.89 -8.37
C THR A 169 -5.20 -14.57 -9.86
N LYS A 170 -5.43 -13.33 -10.28
CA LYS A 170 -5.40 -12.88 -11.68
C LYS A 170 -4.29 -11.86 -11.96
N LEU A 171 -3.65 -11.35 -10.91
CA LEU A 171 -2.61 -10.33 -10.97
C LEU A 171 -1.35 -10.84 -10.23
N PRO A 172 -0.15 -10.47 -10.70
CA PRO A 172 1.12 -10.88 -10.07
C PRO A 172 1.43 -10.03 -8.84
N LEU A 173 0.56 -10.03 -7.84
CA LEU A 173 0.75 -9.28 -6.59
C LEU A 173 1.77 -9.99 -5.69
N ALA A 174 2.68 -9.23 -5.09
CA ALA A 174 3.60 -9.72 -4.07
C ALA A 174 2.89 -9.89 -2.71
N SER A 175 1.95 -9.01 -2.41
CA SER A 175 1.07 -9.09 -1.24
C SER A 175 -0.21 -8.28 -1.48
N ALA A 176 -1.22 -8.46 -0.63
CA ALA A 176 -2.46 -7.69 -0.65
C ALA A 176 -3.10 -7.76 0.74
N ASP A 177 -3.93 -6.77 1.07
CA ASP A 177 -4.71 -6.75 2.31
C ASP A 177 -6.22 -6.85 2.04
N SER A 178 -7.01 -6.95 3.12
CA SER A 178 -8.47 -7.03 3.08
C SER A 178 -9.09 -5.88 3.86
N THR A 179 -10.30 -5.49 3.49
CA THR A 179 -11.11 -4.55 4.27
C THR A 179 -11.62 -5.08 5.60
N ASN A 180 -11.46 -6.38 5.87
CA ASN A 180 -12.29 -7.10 6.86
C ASN A 180 -11.49 -7.64 8.06
N VAL A 181 -10.16 -7.51 8.06
CA VAL A 181 -9.31 -8.03 9.13
C VAL A 181 -8.35 -6.93 9.56
N ALA A 182 -8.67 -6.33 10.71
CA ALA A 182 -7.73 -5.54 11.52
C ALA A 182 -7.05 -6.46 12.52
#